data_AF-A0A6S7JNW9-F1
#
_entry.id   AF-A0A6S7JNW9-F1
#
_cell.length_a   1.000
_cell.length_b   1.000
_cell.length_c   1.000
_cell.angle_alpha   90.00
_cell.angle_beta   90.00
_cell.angle_gamma   90.00
#
_symmetry.space_group_name_H-M   'P 1'
#
loop_
_entity.id
_entity.type
_entity.pdbx_description
1 polymer ?
#
loop_
_entity_poly.entity_id
_entity_poly.type
_entity_poly.pdbx_seq_one_letter_code
_entity_poly.pdbx_strand_id
1 'polypeptide(L)'
;MPFKRFSCSVRCPRCAKTWKSSKAVWRHMMASHQLRISPVDFIGEKEEIVDVTKPVILCSNLLHYHEWLTTLTERVNEALHPALPGRWTKIEDPCVPEKYVLHFLAELLEQTDEIVSPHSVSYNCHRAVPYRMRTKRVSYRVHTLMALKKVLEAQGKIKLDSNVAFRHFEKVNASASSTPLTMKQKIARAKANASNLAYPEREQAPTSRISLVVSEGEGRATREAEVIYWPDLYKTTSSYKFQLRFYVMKCELR
;
A
#
# COMPACT_ATOMS: atom_id res chain seq x y z
N MET A 1 -28.39 -19.25 2.89
CA MET A 1 -28.41 -18.09 1.97
C MET A 1 -26.99 -17.63 1.69
N PRO A 2 -26.58 -17.35 0.44
CA PRO A 2 -25.25 -16.78 0.19
C PRO A 2 -25.21 -15.38 0.79
N PHE A 3 -24.40 -15.20 1.82
CA PHE A 3 -24.18 -13.88 2.38
C PHE A 3 -23.64 -12.96 1.26
N LYS A 4 -24.40 -11.93 0.90
CA LYS A 4 -23.99 -10.95 -0.12
C LYS A 4 -23.02 -9.95 0.52
N ARG A 5 -22.04 -9.50 -0.27
CA ARG A 5 -21.17 -8.40 0.10
C ARG A 5 -22.00 -7.12 0.24
N PHE A 6 -21.80 -6.38 1.32
CA PHE A 6 -22.42 -5.08 1.53
C PHE A 6 -21.34 -4.00 1.67
N SER A 7 -21.45 -2.91 0.92
CA SER A 7 -20.55 -1.76 1.04
C SER A 7 -21.28 -0.61 1.72
N CYS A 8 -20.74 -0.14 2.84
CA CYS A 8 -21.27 1.02 3.56
C CYS A 8 -21.21 2.27 2.66
N SER A 9 -22.12 3.20 2.91
CA SER A 9 -22.15 4.49 2.20
C SER A 9 -21.69 5.62 3.10
N VAL A 10 -21.28 6.73 2.51
CA VAL A 10 -20.98 7.98 3.21
C VAL A 10 -21.94 9.03 2.65
N ARG A 11 -22.58 9.80 3.53
CA ARG A 11 -23.54 10.85 3.15
C ARG A 11 -22.86 12.22 3.15
N CYS A 12 -23.14 13.05 2.14
CA CYS A 12 -22.75 14.44 2.17
C CYS A 12 -23.58 15.18 3.23
N PRO A 13 -22.96 15.88 4.19
CA PRO A 13 -23.67 16.59 5.25
C PRO A 13 -24.46 17.80 4.75
N ARG A 14 -24.19 18.28 3.52
CA ARG A 14 -24.85 19.47 2.94
C ARG A 14 -26.06 19.14 2.06
N CYS A 15 -25.96 18.11 1.21
CA CYS A 15 -26.99 17.79 0.22
C CYS A 15 -27.55 16.36 0.33
N ALA A 16 -27.18 15.61 1.36
CA ALA A 16 -27.65 14.25 1.65
C ALA A 16 -27.41 13.18 0.56
N LYS A 17 -26.74 13.52 -0.55
CA LYS A 17 -26.26 12.55 -1.54
C LYS A 17 -25.32 11.53 -0.90
N THR A 18 -25.21 10.34 -1.48
CA THR A 18 -24.47 9.21 -0.91
C THR A 18 -23.42 8.65 -1.86
N TRP A 19 -22.27 8.25 -1.33
CA TRP A 19 -21.19 7.58 -2.09
C TRP A 19 -20.68 6.35 -1.35
N LYS A 20 -19.87 5.51 -2.01
CA LYS A 20 -19.27 4.30 -1.43
C LYS A 20 -17.88 4.50 -0.83
N SER A 21 -17.31 5.70 -0.91
CA SER A 21 -15.99 6.02 -0.35
C SER A 21 -15.91 7.45 0.15
N SER A 22 -15.12 7.67 1.20
CA SER A 22 -14.85 8.99 1.76
C SER A 22 -14.21 9.94 0.73
N LYS A 23 -13.27 9.43 -0.08
CA LYS A 23 -12.62 10.19 -1.18
C LYS A 23 -13.63 10.69 -2.23
N ALA A 24 -14.69 9.94 -2.53
CA ALA A 24 -15.72 10.38 -3.47
C ALA A 24 -16.58 11.49 -2.87
N VAL A 25 -16.96 11.37 -1.60
CA VAL A 25 -17.67 12.45 -0.87
C VAL A 25 -16.80 13.69 -0.80
N TRP A 26 -15.52 13.55 -0.47
CA TRP A 26 -14.60 14.67 -0.40
C TRP A 26 -14.48 15.41 -1.75
N ARG A 27 -14.28 14.69 -2.86
CA ARG A 27 -14.26 15.31 -4.20
C ARG A 27 -15.55 16.04 -4.52
N HIS A 28 -16.70 15.46 -4.17
CA HIS A 28 -17.99 16.13 -4.32
C HIS A 28 -18.08 17.41 -3.47
N MET A 29 -17.66 17.35 -2.21
CA MET A 29 -17.70 18.50 -1.29
C MET A 29 -16.82 19.65 -1.78
N MET A 30 -15.63 19.34 -2.29
CA MET A 30 -14.75 20.34 -2.90
C MET A 30 -15.38 20.95 -4.15
N ALA A 31 -15.95 20.14 -5.03
CA ALA A 31 -16.51 20.60 -6.31
C ALA A 31 -17.86 21.32 -6.19
N SER A 32 -18.76 20.83 -5.33
CA SER A 32 -20.14 21.31 -5.24
C SER A 32 -20.40 22.24 -4.06
N HIS A 33 -19.56 22.19 -3.02
CA HIS A 33 -19.76 22.96 -1.80
C HIS A 33 -18.56 23.83 -1.43
N GLN A 34 -17.41 23.69 -2.12
CA GLN A 34 -16.16 24.41 -1.82
C GLN A 34 -15.72 24.28 -0.35
N LEU A 35 -16.06 23.15 0.27
CA LEU A 35 -15.77 22.86 1.67
C LEU A 35 -14.86 21.65 1.80
N ARG A 36 -13.83 21.79 2.64
CA ARG A 36 -13.05 20.66 3.14
C ARG A 36 -13.75 20.13 4.39
N ILE A 37 -14.26 18.90 4.33
CA ILE A 37 -14.80 18.21 5.51
C ILE A 37 -13.88 17.05 5.92
N SER A 38 -13.75 16.87 7.23
CA SER A 38 -13.04 15.76 7.89
C SER A 38 -13.49 15.72 9.36
N PRO A 39 -13.79 14.54 9.95
CA PRO A 39 -13.96 13.21 9.36
C PRO A 39 -15.39 12.97 8.81
N VAL A 40 -15.60 11.84 8.11
CA VAL A 40 -16.92 11.43 7.59
C VAL A 40 -17.40 10.12 8.22
N ASP A 41 -18.71 10.04 8.48
CA ASP A 41 -19.34 8.83 9.02
C ASP A 41 -19.76 7.87 7.91
N PHE A 42 -19.52 6.58 8.15
CA PHE A 42 -20.00 5.50 7.29
C PHE A 42 -21.36 5.01 7.79
N ILE A 43 -22.30 4.85 6.88
CA ILE A 43 -23.67 4.40 7.10
C ILE A 43 -23.80 2.94 6.67
N GLY A 44 -24.32 2.12 7.58
CA GLY A 44 -24.54 0.68 7.43
C GLY A 44 -25.80 0.35 6.62
N GLU A 45 -26.23 -0.91 6.71
CA GLU A 45 -27.38 -1.41 5.94
C GLU A 45 -28.73 -0.99 6.54
N LYS A 46 -28.76 -0.70 7.84
CA LYS A 46 -29.94 -0.28 8.59
C LYS A 46 -29.90 1.23 8.88
N GLU A 47 -29.21 2.00 8.05
CA GLU A 47 -29.01 3.46 8.23
C GLU A 47 -28.29 3.83 9.53
N GLU A 48 -27.60 2.89 10.15
CA GLU A 48 -26.80 3.09 11.37
C GLU A 48 -25.41 3.65 11.08
N ILE A 49 -24.88 4.47 11.97
CA ILE A 49 -23.47 4.88 11.90
C ILE A 49 -22.61 3.66 12.24
N VAL A 50 -21.71 3.28 11.32
CA VAL A 50 -20.78 2.19 11.49
C VAL A 50 -19.62 2.69 12.34
N ASP A 51 -19.51 2.15 13.55
CA ASP A 51 -18.37 2.39 14.41
C ASP A 51 -17.08 1.87 13.74
N VAL A 52 -16.10 2.75 13.59
CA VAL A 52 -14.76 2.40 13.11
C VAL A 52 -13.77 2.96 14.10
N THR A 53 -13.02 2.06 14.74
CA THR A 53 -11.98 2.40 15.68
C THR A 53 -11.01 3.38 15.03
N LYS A 54 -10.90 4.57 15.63
CA LYS A 54 -9.99 5.61 15.13
C LYS A 54 -8.55 5.14 15.34
N PRO A 55 -7.67 5.28 14.33
CA PRO A 55 -6.24 5.12 14.53
C PRO A 55 -5.75 6.08 15.61
N VAL A 56 -4.91 5.58 16.52
CA VAL A 56 -4.30 6.37 17.61
C VAL A 56 -2.82 6.05 17.66
N ILE A 57 -1.98 7.07 17.80
CA ILE A 57 -0.57 6.86 18.13
C ILE A 57 -0.49 6.35 19.55
N LEU A 58 -0.10 5.09 19.67
CA LEU A 58 0.24 4.49 20.93
C LEU A 58 1.73 4.77 21.20
N CYS A 59 2.14 4.75 22.46
CA CYS A 59 3.50 5.09 22.85
C CYS A 59 4.56 4.33 22.03
N SER A 60 5.73 4.94 21.83
CA SER A 60 6.85 4.37 21.05
C SER A 60 7.39 3.03 21.57
N ASN A 61 6.94 2.57 22.73
CA ASN A 61 7.41 1.36 23.41
C ASN A 61 6.40 0.20 23.31
N LEU A 62 5.62 0.12 22.24
CA LEU A 62 4.82 -1.09 21.99
C LEU A 62 5.76 -2.29 21.84
N LEU A 63 5.79 -3.14 22.88
CA LEU A 63 6.57 -4.38 22.90
C LEU A 63 6.33 -5.16 21.60
N HIS A 64 7.40 -5.63 20.93
CA HIS A 64 7.40 -6.36 19.65
C HIS A 64 6.80 -5.65 18.43
N TYR A 65 6.37 -4.39 18.51
CA TYR A 65 5.83 -3.67 17.35
C TYR A 65 6.87 -3.47 16.25
N HIS A 66 8.08 -3.04 16.62
CA HIS A 66 9.16 -2.87 15.66
C HIS A 66 9.61 -4.19 15.02
N GLU A 67 9.52 -5.32 15.73
CA GLU A 67 9.79 -6.64 15.17
C GLU A 67 8.76 -7.00 14.11
N TRP A 68 7.47 -6.74 14.38
CA TRP A 68 6.41 -6.91 13.39
C TRP A 68 6.63 -5.99 12.17
N LEU A 69 7.03 -4.73 12.36
CA LEU A 69 7.40 -3.84 11.25
C LEU A 69 8.61 -4.33 10.46
N THR A 70 9.62 -4.90 11.13
CA THR A 70 10.79 -5.50 10.47
C THR A 70 10.33 -6.64 9.56
N THR A 71 9.55 -7.58 10.07
CA THR A 71 9.01 -8.70 9.27
C THR A 71 8.10 -8.22 8.13
N LEU A 72 7.28 -7.20 8.36
CA LEU A 72 6.45 -6.61 7.32
C LEU A 72 7.31 -6.00 6.21
N THR A 73 8.39 -5.29 6.57
CA THR A 73 9.33 -4.68 5.63
C THR A 73 10.09 -5.74 4.81
N GLU A 74 10.56 -6.81 5.45
CA GLU A 74 11.20 -7.95 4.77
C GLU A 74 10.27 -8.54 3.71
N ARG A 75 9.01 -8.81 4.07
CA ARG A 75 8.02 -9.38 3.12
C ARG A 75 7.69 -8.43 1.97
N VAL A 76 7.75 -7.12 2.18
CA VAL A 76 7.63 -6.16 1.07
C VAL A 76 8.86 -6.21 0.16
N ASN A 77 10.07 -6.29 0.72
CA ASN A 77 11.31 -6.41 -0.06
C ASN A 77 11.38 -7.74 -0.82
N GLU A 78 10.95 -8.85 -0.22
CA GLU A 78 10.84 -10.16 -0.87
C GLU A 78 9.95 -10.13 -2.10
N ALA A 79 8.88 -9.31 -2.09
CA ALA A 79 8.01 -9.14 -3.24
C ALA A 79 8.70 -8.51 -4.46
N LEU A 80 9.89 -7.92 -4.26
CA LEU A 80 10.72 -7.36 -5.33
C LEU A 80 11.74 -8.36 -5.89
N HIS A 81 11.62 -9.65 -5.57
CA HIS A 81 12.50 -10.68 -6.10
C HIS A 81 12.27 -10.91 -7.62
N PRO A 82 13.34 -11.08 -8.43
CA PRO A 82 13.22 -11.20 -9.89
C PRO A 82 12.51 -12.47 -10.37
N ALA A 83 12.47 -13.52 -9.56
CA ALA A 83 11.66 -14.70 -9.88
C ALA A 83 10.14 -14.43 -9.79
N LEU A 84 9.71 -13.38 -9.09
CA LEU A 84 8.30 -13.05 -8.92
C LEU A 84 7.80 -12.16 -10.08
N PRO A 85 6.53 -12.34 -10.50
CA PRO A 85 5.94 -11.50 -11.53
C PRO A 85 5.58 -10.11 -10.99
N GLY A 86 5.66 -9.08 -11.84
CA GLY A 86 5.11 -7.77 -11.53
C GLY A 86 3.57 -7.80 -11.51
N ARG A 87 2.97 -7.53 -10.35
CA ARG A 87 1.52 -7.57 -10.15
C ARG A 87 1.11 -6.85 -8.87
N TRP A 88 -0.20 -6.84 -8.61
CA TRP A 88 -0.72 -6.58 -7.28
C TRP A 88 -0.30 -7.68 -6.32
N THR A 89 0.47 -7.29 -5.31
CA THR A 89 0.93 -8.15 -4.22
C THR A 89 0.12 -7.86 -2.97
N LYS A 90 -0.11 -8.90 -2.17
CA LYS A 90 -0.81 -8.82 -0.90
C LYS A 90 0.00 -9.55 0.15
N ILE A 91 0.38 -8.84 1.19
CA ILE A 91 0.89 -9.39 2.44
C ILE A 91 -0.30 -9.55 3.37
N GLU A 92 -0.40 -10.69 4.05
CA GLU A 92 -1.49 -10.99 4.97
C GLU A 92 -0.90 -11.54 6.27
N ASP A 93 -1.38 -11.00 7.39
CA ASP A 93 -1.15 -11.51 8.73
C ASP A 93 -2.51 -11.84 9.35
N PRO A 94 -2.75 -13.12 9.68
CA PRO A 94 -4.07 -13.54 10.14
C PRO A 94 -4.39 -13.02 11.53
N CYS A 95 -3.41 -12.81 12.41
CA CYS A 95 -3.64 -12.44 13.80
C CYS A 95 -2.57 -11.43 14.24
N VAL A 96 -2.89 -10.14 14.14
CA VAL A 96 -2.03 -9.03 14.56
C VAL A 96 -2.70 -8.33 15.74
N PRO A 97 -1.97 -8.02 16.84
CA PRO A 97 -2.54 -7.23 17.93
C PRO A 97 -3.20 -5.95 17.41
N GLU A 98 -4.44 -5.67 17.85
CA GLU A 98 -5.21 -4.49 17.45
C GLU A 98 -4.39 -3.20 17.57
N LYS A 99 -3.67 -3.07 18.69
CA LYS A 99 -2.78 -1.94 18.98
C LYS A 99 -1.73 -1.69 17.88
N TYR A 100 -1.19 -2.73 17.25
CA TYR A 100 -0.18 -2.54 16.19
C TYR A 100 -0.82 -1.98 14.93
N VAL A 101 -1.98 -2.51 14.53
CA VAL A 101 -2.67 -2.05 13.33
C VAL A 101 -3.13 -0.61 13.48
N LEU A 102 -3.70 -0.25 14.64
CA LEU A 102 -4.16 1.11 14.91
C LEU A 102 -3.00 2.11 15.01
N HIS A 103 -1.89 1.71 15.66
CA HIS A 103 -0.70 2.54 15.74
C HIS A 103 -0.05 2.75 14.38
N PHE A 104 0.14 1.68 13.60
CA PHE A 104 0.66 1.73 12.23
C PHE A 104 -0.17 2.64 11.33
N LEU A 105 -1.50 2.54 11.40
CA LEU A 105 -2.40 3.42 10.65
C LEU A 105 -2.26 4.88 11.09
N ALA A 106 -2.10 5.14 12.39
CA ALA A 106 -1.95 6.50 12.89
C ALA A 106 -0.63 7.13 12.40
N GLU A 107 0.49 6.40 12.54
CA GLU A 107 1.79 6.84 12.02
C GLU A 107 1.75 7.09 10.51
N LEU A 108 1.06 6.23 9.76
CA LEU A 108 0.92 6.33 8.32
C LEU A 108 0.08 7.54 7.90
N LEU A 109 -1.01 7.80 8.60
CA LEU A 109 -1.87 8.95 8.33
C LEU A 109 -1.20 10.27 8.71
N GLU A 110 -0.36 10.30 9.74
CA GLU A 110 0.48 11.48 10.05
C GLU A 110 1.47 11.83 8.95
N GLN A 111 1.87 10.85 8.12
CA GLN A 111 2.73 11.11 6.96
C GLN A 111 1.96 11.60 5.73
N THR A 112 0.65 11.76 5.83
CA THR A 112 -0.22 12.17 4.71
C THR A 112 -0.99 13.43 5.07
N ASP A 113 -1.11 14.37 4.13
CA ASP A 113 -2.04 15.52 4.26
C ASP A 113 -3.52 15.12 4.06
N GLU A 114 -3.79 13.81 4.03
CA GLU A 114 -5.09 13.23 3.74
C GLU A 114 -5.98 13.17 4.99
N ILE A 115 -7.28 12.97 4.76
CA ILE A 115 -8.28 12.88 5.80
C ILE A 115 -8.02 11.65 6.66
N VAL A 116 -8.01 11.83 7.99
CA VAL A 116 -7.97 10.75 9.00
C VAL A 116 -9.31 10.01 9.04
N SER A 117 -9.68 9.35 7.95
CA SER A 117 -10.87 8.52 7.85
C SER A 117 -10.62 7.32 6.94
N PRO A 118 -11.30 6.18 7.16
CA PRO A 118 -11.24 5.07 6.23
C PRO A 118 -11.63 5.52 4.82
N HIS A 119 -10.98 4.96 3.82
CA HIS A 119 -11.33 5.15 2.43
C HIS A 119 -12.60 4.38 2.06
N SER A 120 -12.76 3.19 2.62
CA SER A 120 -13.97 2.39 2.45
C SER A 120 -14.20 1.46 3.63
N VAL A 121 -15.49 1.23 3.93
CA VAL A 121 -15.94 0.25 4.91
C VAL A 121 -16.95 -0.66 4.21
N SER A 122 -16.80 -1.97 4.42
CA SER A 122 -17.69 -2.96 3.83
C SER A 122 -17.83 -4.15 4.77
N TYR A 123 -18.90 -4.90 4.63
CA TYR A 123 -19.09 -6.17 5.28
C TYR A 123 -18.94 -7.29 4.26
N ASN A 124 -17.98 -8.18 4.53
CA ASN A 124 -17.67 -9.32 3.70
C ASN A 124 -17.87 -10.61 4.48
N CYS A 125 -18.17 -11.68 3.78
CA CYS A 125 -18.21 -13.01 4.36
C CYS A 125 -16.78 -13.53 4.41
N HIS A 126 -16.28 -13.80 5.60
CA HIS A 126 -15.07 -14.58 5.70
C HIS A 126 -15.38 -16.01 5.23
N ARG A 127 -14.64 -16.48 4.22
CA ARG A 127 -14.91 -17.79 3.59
C ARG A 127 -14.04 -18.92 4.13
N ALA A 128 -12.93 -18.58 4.80
CA ALA A 128 -12.05 -19.59 5.39
C ALA A 128 -12.63 -20.10 6.72
N VAL A 129 -12.63 -21.42 6.86
CA VAL A 129 -13.04 -22.16 8.06
C VAL A 129 -12.05 -21.83 9.20
N PRO A 130 -12.50 -21.71 10.47
CA PRO A 130 -13.85 -21.98 10.99
C PRO A 130 -14.84 -20.82 10.84
N TYR A 131 -14.38 -19.61 10.49
CA TYR A 131 -15.19 -18.41 10.57
C TYR A 131 -15.96 -18.16 9.26
N ARG A 132 -17.15 -18.74 9.14
CA ARG A 132 -18.15 -18.37 8.11
C ARG A 132 -19.09 -17.28 8.62
N MET A 133 -18.55 -16.11 8.88
CA MET A 133 -19.31 -14.97 9.38
C MET A 133 -19.14 -13.72 8.52
N ARG A 134 -20.14 -12.84 8.59
CA ARG A 134 -20.08 -11.49 8.05
C ARG A 134 -19.19 -10.66 8.96
N THR A 135 -18.08 -10.18 8.44
CA THR A 135 -17.08 -9.38 9.16
C THR A 135 -16.93 -8.02 8.48
N LYS A 136 -16.79 -6.97 9.29
CA LYS A 136 -16.38 -5.65 8.80
C LYS A 136 -14.96 -5.74 8.21
N ARG A 137 -14.79 -5.10 7.07
CA ARG A 137 -13.52 -4.87 6.36
C ARG A 137 -13.35 -3.36 6.25
N VAL A 138 -12.32 -2.84 6.89
CA VAL A 138 -11.94 -1.43 6.85
C VAL A 138 -10.72 -1.29 5.94
N SER A 139 -10.69 -0.25 5.12
CA SER A 139 -9.63 -0.01 4.15
C SER A 139 -9.18 1.44 4.16
N TYR A 140 -7.87 1.63 4.25
CA TYR A 140 -7.16 2.90 4.11
C TYR A 140 -6.24 2.80 2.89
N ARG A 141 -6.24 3.83 2.05
CA ARG A 141 -5.37 3.91 0.88
C ARG A 141 -4.31 4.96 1.15
N VAL A 142 -3.12 4.70 0.63
CA VAL A 142 -1.98 5.61 0.67
C VAL A 142 -1.51 5.80 -0.75
N HIS A 143 -1.44 7.06 -1.14
CA HIS A 143 -1.09 7.47 -2.49
C HIS A 143 0.37 7.92 -2.62
N THR A 144 1.15 7.86 -1.53
CA THR A 144 2.54 8.32 -1.51
C THR A 144 3.47 7.24 -0.97
N LEU A 145 4.44 6.82 -1.79
CA LEU A 145 5.46 5.85 -1.38
C LEU A 145 6.25 6.33 -0.15
N MET A 146 6.54 7.63 -0.08
CA MET A 146 7.30 8.19 1.03
C MET A 146 6.64 8.02 2.39
N ALA A 147 5.31 8.14 2.46
CA ALA A 147 4.55 7.92 3.69
C ALA A 147 4.72 6.47 4.17
N LEU A 148 4.51 5.51 3.27
CA LEU A 148 4.67 4.09 3.56
C LEU A 148 6.12 3.76 3.97
N LYS A 149 7.10 4.32 3.24
CA LYS A 149 8.52 4.12 3.50
C LYS A 149 8.91 4.60 4.90
N LYS A 150 8.50 5.81 5.29
CA LYS A 150 8.86 6.39 6.58
C LYS A 150 8.35 5.56 7.76
N VAL A 151 7.14 4.99 7.66
CA VAL A 151 6.58 4.13 8.71
C VAL A 151 7.29 2.77 8.76
N LEU A 152 7.47 2.11 7.61
CA LEU A 152 8.13 0.79 7.57
C LEU A 152 9.60 0.85 8.01
N GLU A 153 10.28 1.97 7.73
CA GLU A 153 11.67 2.18 8.15
C GLU A 153 11.81 2.70 9.59
N ALA A 154 10.72 2.99 10.30
CA ALA A 154 10.74 3.49 11.68
C ALA A 154 11.40 2.51 12.68
N GLN A 155 11.43 1.21 12.35
CA GLN A 155 12.13 0.20 13.15
C GLN A 155 13.67 0.28 13.07
N GLY A 156 14.25 1.00 12.10
CA GLY A 156 15.68 1.30 12.05
C GLY A 156 16.64 0.15 11.71
N LYS A 157 16.17 -1.10 11.59
CA LYS A 157 16.99 -2.29 11.27
C LYS A 157 17.08 -2.55 9.76
N ILE A 158 15.96 -2.45 9.05
CA ILE A 158 15.87 -2.78 7.61
C ILE A 158 15.35 -1.59 6.80
N LYS A 159 15.94 -1.34 5.63
CA LYS A 159 15.46 -0.33 4.69
C LYS A 159 14.45 -0.92 3.72
N LEU A 160 13.45 -0.12 3.34
CA LEU A 160 12.50 -0.48 2.31
C LEU A 160 13.13 -0.27 0.94
N ASP A 161 13.26 -1.35 0.18
CA ASP A 161 13.64 -1.31 -1.21
C ASP A 161 12.46 -0.74 -2.02
N SER A 162 12.69 0.37 -2.72
CA SER A 162 11.67 0.99 -3.60
C SER A 162 11.92 0.73 -5.07
N ASN A 163 13.18 0.63 -5.47
CA ASN A 163 13.62 0.40 -6.83
C ASN A 163 14.92 -0.39 -6.80
N VAL A 164 14.87 -1.62 -7.32
CA VAL A 164 15.98 -2.56 -7.32
C VAL A 164 16.26 -3.00 -8.74
N ALA A 165 17.54 -3.10 -9.06
CA ALA A 165 18.00 -3.57 -10.35
C ALA A 165 18.61 -4.97 -10.18
N PHE A 166 18.34 -5.86 -11.14
CA PHE A 166 18.85 -7.21 -11.12
C PHE A 166 19.57 -7.52 -12.42
N ARG A 167 20.67 -8.25 -12.30
CA ARG A 167 21.26 -9.02 -13.40
C ARG A 167 20.89 -10.47 -13.14
N HIS A 168 19.99 -11.00 -13.96
CA HIS A 168 19.39 -12.32 -13.77
C HIS A 168 18.70 -12.41 -12.39
N PHE A 169 19.33 -13.07 -11.41
CA PHE A 169 18.82 -13.20 -10.04
C PHE A 169 19.65 -12.42 -9.01
N GLU A 170 20.74 -11.78 -9.42
CA GLU A 170 21.63 -11.04 -8.52
C GLU A 170 21.27 -9.55 -8.48
N LYS A 171 21.09 -9.03 -7.27
CA LYS A 171 20.82 -7.60 -7.04
C LYS A 171 22.08 -6.80 -7.38
N VAL A 172 21.96 -5.85 -8.29
CA VAL A 172 23.06 -4.97 -8.71
C VAL A 172 22.82 -3.54 -8.24
N ASN A 173 23.87 -2.85 -7.85
CA ASN A 173 23.79 -1.46 -7.42
C ASN A 173 23.51 -0.57 -8.65
N ALA A 174 22.28 -0.06 -8.76
CA ALA A 174 21.87 0.85 -9.84
C ALA A 174 22.69 2.16 -9.87
N SER A 175 23.35 2.51 -8.75
CA SER A 175 24.20 3.70 -8.58
C SER A 175 25.59 3.59 -9.21
N ALA A 176 26.05 2.41 -9.64
CA ALA A 176 27.33 2.30 -10.34
C ALA A 176 27.28 2.84 -11.79
N SER A 177 26.09 3.16 -12.32
CA SER A 177 25.92 3.68 -13.68
C SER A 177 24.98 4.89 -13.77
N SER A 178 24.80 5.64 -12.67
CA SER A 178 23.78 6.70 -12.58
C SER A 178 24.24 8.09 -13.01
N THR A 179 25.39 8.23 -13.68
CA THR A 179 25.62 9.42 -14.51
C THR A 179 24.75 9.30 -15.76
N PRO A 180 23.84 10.26 -16.02
CA PRO A 180 23.13 10.31 -17.29
C PRO A 180 24.18 10.31 -18.40
N LEU A 181 24.23 9.23 -19.17
CA LEU A 181 25.16 9.15 -20.30
C LEU A 181 24.89 10.35 -21.20
N THR A 182 25.93 11.14 -21.43
CA THR A 182 25.87 12.23 -22.39
C THR A 182 25.43 11.70 -23.76
N MET A 183 24.84 12.55 -24.60
CA MET A 183 24.37 12.13 -25.93
C MET A 183 25.49 11.44 -26.74
N LYS A 184 26.74 11.90 -26.58
CA LYS A 184 27.94 11.24 -27.15
C LYS A 184 28.16 9.83 -26.61
N GLN A 185 28.04 9.62 -25.29
CA GLN A 185 28.16 8.28 -24.69
C GLN A 185 27.00 7.36 -25.10
N LYS A 186 25.79 7.88 -25.28
CA LYS A 186 24.65 7.11 -25.82
C LYS A 186 24.90 6.65 -27.25
N ILE A 187 25.40 7.55 -28.11
CA ILE A 187 25.76 7.24 -29.51
C ILE A 187 26.94 6.25 -29.56
N ALA A 188 27.97 6.45 -28.74
CA ALA A 188 29.12 5.55 -28.67
C ALA A 188 28.70 4.14 -28.21
N ARG A 189 27.82 4.05 -27.21
CA ARG A 189 27.24 2.79 -26.74
C ARG A 189 26.38 2.12 -27.80
N ALA A 190 25.56 2.88 -28.53
CA ALA A 190 24.76 2.34 -29.64
C ALA A 190 25.64 1.80 -30.79
N LYS A 191 26.72 2.52 -31.14
CA LYS A 191 27.69 2.08 -32.16
C LYS A 191 28.48 0.85 -31.72
N ALA A 192 28.97 0.83 -30.48
CA ALA A 192 29.63 -0.35 -29.90
C ALA A 192 28.67 -1.55 -29.81
N ASN A 193 27.37 -1.27 -29.61
CA ASN A 193 26.38 -2.32 -29.61
C ASN A 193 26.16 -2.98 -30.98
N ALA A 194 26.19 -2.17 -32.04
CA ALA A 194 26.09 -2.62 -33.42
C ALA A 194 27.35 -3.35 -33.92
N SER A 195 28.52 -3.08 -33.33
CA SER A 195 29.80 -3.64 -33.79
C SER A 195 30.26 -4.91 -33.07
N ASN A 196 29.47 -5.45 -32.13
CA ASN A 196 29.84 -6.61 -31.29
C ASN A 196 31.17 -6.45 -30.50
N LEU A 197 31.71 -5.23 -30.39
CA LEU A 197 32.89 -4.97 -29.59
C LEU A 197 32.51 -5.05 -28.11
N ALA A 198 32.97 -6.11 -27.44
CA ALA A 198 32.69 -6.37 -26.04
C ALA A 198 33.42 -5.33 -25.16
N TYR A 199 32.67 -4.34 -24.69
CA TYR A 199 33.10 -3.54 -23.54
C TYR A 199 32.90 -4.37 -22.26
N PRO A 200 33.85 -4.38 -21.31
CA PRO A 200 33.67 -5.04 -20.01
C PRO A 200 32.45 -4.50 -19.23
N GLU A 201 31.99 -3.27 -19.53
CA GLU A 201 30.76 -2.69 -18.96
C GLU A 201 29.45 -3.36 -19.45
N ARG A 202 29.45 -4.09 -20.57
CA ARG A 202 28.26 -4.85 -21.00
C ARG A 202 27.90 -5.95 -20.01
N GLU A 203 28.90 -6.52 -19.33
CA GLU A 203 28.66 -7.57 -18.35
C GLU A 203 27.97 -7.03 -17.10
N GLN A 204 28.19 -5.78 -16.70
CA GLN A 204 27.62 -5.26 -15.45
C GLN A 204 26.22 -4.65 -15.60
N ALA A 205 25.62 -4.68 -16.79
CA ALA A 205 24.33 -4.05 -17.03
C ALA A 205 23.16 -4.84 -16.38
N PRO A 206 22.21 -4.17 -15.71
CA PRO A 206 21.02 -4.82 -15.19
C PRO A 206 20.14 -5.34 -16.33
N THR A 207 19.66 -6.57 -16.20
CA THR A 207 18.73 -7.19 -17.14
C THR A 207 17.27 -6.87 -16.83
N SER A 208 16.98 -6.49 -15.57
CA SER A 208 15.64 -6.06 -15.17
C SER A 208 15.68 -5.02 -14.05
N ARG A 209 14.61 -4.24 -13.96
CA ARG A 209 14.32 -3.33 -12.85
C ARG A 209 12.96 -3.66 -12.26
N ILE A 210 12.90 -3.65 -10.94
CA ILE A 210 11.68 -3.94 -10.18
C ILE A 210 11.46 -2.78 -9.23
N SER A 211 10.23 -2.28 -9.18
CA SER A 211 9.91 -1.08 -8.43
C SER A 211 8.59 -1.22 -7.70
N LEU A 212 8.58 -0.81 -6.44
CA LEU A 212 7.37 -0.63 -5.64
C LEU A 212 6.72 0.68 -6.06
N VAL A 213 5.53 0.60 -6.68
CA VAL A 213 4.83 1.78 -7.19
C VAL A 213 3.68 2.12 -6.26
N VAL A 214 3.79 3.27 -5.60
CA VAL A 214 2.73 3.86 -4.79
C VAL A 214 2.46 5.29 -5.27
N SER A 215 1.36 5.47 -5.99
CA SER A 215 0.93 6.76 -6.55
C SER A 215 -0.59 6.85 -6.73
N GLU A 216 -1.11 8.07 -6.88
CA GLU A 216 -2.53 8.31 -7.15
C GLU A 216 -2.97 7.72 -8.51
N GLY A 217 -2.01 7.52 -9.44
CA GLY A 217 -2.21 6.95 -10.76
C GLY A 217 -3.06 7.82 -11.69
N GLU A 218 -3.08 7.47 -12.98
CA GLU A 218 -3.92 8.13 -13.98
C GLU A 218 -5.08 7.22 -14.42
N GLY A 219 -6.30 7.75 -14.41
CA GLY A 219 -7.49 7.04 -14.86
C GLY A 219 -7.84 5.79 -14.04
N ARG A 220 -7.91 4.62 -14.70
CA ARG A 220 -8.26 3.32 -14.07
C ARG A 220 -7.06 2.59 -13.46
N ALA A 221 -5.85 3.09 -13.68
CA ALA A 221 -4.61 2.47 -13.23
C ALA A 221 -4.09 3.11 -11.94
N THR A 222 -4.92 3.17 -10.89
CA THR A 222 -4.42 3.60 -9.58
C THR A 222 -3.40 2.58 -9.07
N ARG A 223 -2.32 3.07 -8.48
CA ARG A 223 -1.24 2.26 -7.91
C ARG A 223 -1.06 2.63 -6.45
N GLU A 224 -2.17 2.67 -5.71
CA GLU A 224 -2.18 2.97 -4.28
C GLU A 224 -1.69 1.77 -3.46
N ALA A 225 -1.08 2.03 -2.31
CA ALA A 225 -0.97 1.03 -1.25
C ALA A 225 -2.28 1.01 -0.47
N GLU A 226 -2.80 -0.16 -0.11
CA GLU A 226 -4.03 -0.31 0.67
C GLU A 226 -3.74 -1.10 1.93
N VAL A 227 -3.96 -0.47 3.09
CA VAL A 227 -3.99 -1.13 4.40
C VAL A 227 -5.42 -1.56 4.67
N ILE A 228 -5.62 -2.85 4.90
CA ILE A 228 -6.93 -3.44 5.10
C ILE A 228 -6.89 -4.24 6.40
N TYR A 229 -7.92 -4.08 7.24
CA TYR A 229 -8.06 -4.94 8.41
C TYR A 229 -9.51 -5.35 8.67
N TRP A 230 -9.67 -6.44 9.41
CA TRP A 230 -10.96 -7.01 9.80
C TRP A 230 -11.06 -7.01 11.33
N PRO A 231 -11.66 -5.96 11.93
CA PRO A 231 -11.69 -5.84 13.38
C PRO A 231 -12.63 -6.83 14.06
N ASP A 232 -13.59 -7.39 13.32
CA ASP A 232 -14.59 -8.30 13.90
C ASP A 232 -14.14 -9.76 13.95
N LEU A 233 -13.04 -10.13 13.28
CA LEU A 233 -12.71 -11.54 13.05
C LEU A 233 -12.14 -12.24 14.30
N TYR A 234 -11.37 -11.53 15.14
CA TYR A 234 -10.79 -12.06 16.39
C TYR A 234 -11.02 -11.12 17.57
N LYS A 235 -12.28 -10.68 17.74
CA LYS A 235 -12.68 -9.79 18.84
C LYS A 235 -12.29 -10.30 20.22
N THR A 236 -12.37 -11.61 20.44
CA THR A 236 -12.07 -12.24 21.74
C THR A 236 -10.59 -12.17 22.12
N THR A 237 -9.69 -12.01 21.16
CA THR A 237 -8.23 -11.99 21.38
C THR A 237 -7.61 -10.62 21.14
N SER A 238 -8.43 -9.55 21.06
CA SER A 238 -7.98 -8.18 20.77
C SER A 238 -7.00 -8.10 19.59
N SER A 239 -7.30 -8.88 18.55
CA SER A 239 -6.44 -9.04 17.38
C SER A 239 -7.24 -8.86 16.10
N TYR A 240 -6.57 -8.35 15.08
CA TYR A 240 -7.14 -8.12 13.76
C TYR A 240 -6.47 -9.03 12.74
N LYS A 241 -7.22 -9.40 11.70
CA LYS A 241 -6.60 -9.78 10.44
C LYS A 241 -6.09 -8.52 9.78
N PHE A 242 -4.83 -8.52 9.35
CA PHE A 242 -4.18 -7.41 8.65
C PHE A 242 -3.81 -7.82 7.23
N GLN A 243 -3.95 -6.89 6.29
CA GLN A 243 -3.44 -7.02 4.93
C GLN A 243 -2.85 -5.71 4.45
N LEU A 244 -1.67 -5.79 3.83
CA LEU A 244 -1.07 -4.71 3.07
C LEU A 244 -1.07 -5.11 1.60
N ARG A 245 -1.76 -4.34 0.75
CA ARG A 245 -1.80 -4.55 -0.70
C ARG A 245 -1.06 -3.43 -1.41
N PHE A 246 -0.22 -3.77 -2.37
CA PHE A 246 0.57 -2.81 -3.15
C PHE A 246 0.88 -3.36 -4.53
N TYR A 247 1.35 -2.52 -5.43
CA TYR A 247 1.71 -2.92 -6.78
C TYR A 247 3.22 -2.97 -6.98
N VAL A 248 3.69 -4.07 -7.57
CA VAL A 248 5.07 -4.25 -7.99
C VAL A 248 5.14 -4.14 -9.51
N MET A 249 5.90 -3.18 -10.01
CA MET A 249 6.21 -3.03 -11.41
C MET A 249 7.51 -3.74 -11.74
N LYS A 250 7.53 -4.49 -12.84
CA LYS A 250 8.73 -5.15 -13.36
C LYS A 250 8.95 -4.72 -14.81
N CYS A 251 10.17 -4.28 -15.10
CA CYS A 251 10.60 -3.87 -16.43
C CYS A 251 11.82 -4.70 -16.83
N GLU A 252 11.74 -5.39 -17.96
CA GLU A 252 12.90 -6.01 -18.60
C GLU A 252 13.66 -4.96 -19.41
N LEU A 253 14.99 -4.98 -19.36
CA LEU A 253 15.86 -3.95 -19.93
C LEU A 253 16.65 -4.43 -21.16
N ARG A 254 16.11 -5.42 -21.88
CA ARG A 254 16.76 -5.99 -23.07
C ARG A 254 16.99 -4.97 -24.17
#